data_AF-A0A660PC50-F1
#
_entry.id   AF-A0A660PC50-F1
#
_cell.length_a   1.000
_cell.length_b   1.000
_cell.length_c   1.000
_cell.angle_alpha   90.00
_cell.angle_beta   90.00
_cell.angle_gamma   90.00
#
_symmetry.space_group_name_H-M   'P 1'
#
loop_
_entity.id
_entity.type
_entity.pdbx_description
1 polymer ?
#
loop_
_entity_poly.entity_id
_entity_poly.type
_entity_poly.pdbx_seq_one_letter_code
_entity_poly.pdbx_strand_id
1 'polypeptide(L)'
;MLTKFKDHNGFTLVEILVVVVIIAILAAIAVPIYLHYVEQARASEAKEAIGAVWGAAKVHHAKTGTWPTRIEQMKHLELDQITRDRWNFNIVAGGQGINSIIATSTGLMPGGAGKQVIFDVRTGKWRGYGED
;
A
#
# COMPACT_ATOMS: atom_id res chain seq x y z
N MET A 1 -40.48 -53.35 20.57
CA MET A 1 -39.29 -52.48 20.42
C MET A 1 -39.29 -51.95 19.00
N LEU A 2 -39.56 -50.66 18.78
CA LEU A 2 -39.56 -50.05 17.44
C LEU A 2 -38.21 -49.37 17.23
N THR A 3 -37.36 -49.96 16.40
CA THR A 3 -36.04 -49.46 16.05
C THR A 3 -36.22 -48.28 15.08
N LYS A 4 -35.92 -47.06 15.52
CA LYS A 4 -35.87 -45.87 14.65
C LYS A 4 -34.81 -46.08 13.56
N PHE A 5 -35.22 -46.05 12.29
CA PHE A 5 -34.28 -45.83 11.18
C PHE A 5 -33.72 -44.41 11.34
N LYS A 6 -32.41 -44.31 11.45
CA LYS A 6 -31.69 -43.05 11.51
C LYS A 6 -31.61 -42.53 10.08
N ASP A 7 -32.25 -41.40 9.80
CA ASP A 7 -32.16 -40.73 8.50
C ASP A 7 -30.69 -40.36 8.26
N HIS A 8 -30.05 -41.06 7.32
CA HIS A 8 -28.72 -40.71 6.84
C HIS A 8 -28.87 -39.57 5.84
N ASN A 9 -29.09 -38.35 6.34
CA ASN A 9 -29.04 -37.13 5.55
C ASN A 9 -27.57 -36.82 5.22
N GLY A 10 -27.04 -37.50 4.21
CA GLY A 10 -25.74 -37.20 3.61
C GLY A 10 -25.86 -36.10 2.56
N PHE A 11 -24.78 -35.32 2.39
CA PHE A 11 -24.65 -34.35 1.30
C PHE A 11 -24.74 -35.04 -0.07
N THR A 12 -25.47 -34.44 -1.00
CA THR A 12 -25.52 -34.92 -2.39
C THR A 12 -24.32 -34.40 -3.18
N LEU A 13 -23.87 -35.18 -4.19
CA LEU A 13 -22.85 -34.72 -5.13
C LEU A 13 -23.29 -33.46 -5.90
N VAL A 14 -24.61 -33.34 -6.15
CA VAL A 14 -25.19 -32.18 -6.83
C VAL A 14 -25.10 -30.92 -5.97
N GLU A 15 -25.35 -31.01 -4.65
CA GLU A 15 -25.17 -29.87 -3.74
C GLU A 15 -23.74 -29.36 -3.73
N ILE A 16 -22.76 -30.26 -3.65
CA ILE A 16 -21.35 -29.86 -3.68
C ILE A 16 -20.97 -29.25 -5.05
N LEU A 17 -21.50 -29.78 -6.15
CA LEU A 17 -21.25 -29.24 -7.49
C LEU A 17 -21.77 -27.80 -7.64
N VAL A 18 -23.02 -27.54 -7.22
CA VAL A 18 -23.60 -26.19 -7.30
C VAL A 18 -22.84 -25.22 -6.40
N VAL A 19 -22.46 -25.63 -5.19
CA VAL A 19 -21.69 -24.80 -4.25
C VAL A 19 -20.33 -24.41 -4.82
N VAL A 20 -19.59 -25.36 -5.40
CA VAL A 20 -18.27 -25.08 -6.01
C VAL A 20 -18.39 -24.12 -7.19
N VAL A 21 -19.43 -24.26 -8.01
CA VAL A 21 -19.69 -23.34 -9.13
C VAL A 21 -19.95 -21.92 -8.64
N ILE A 22 -20.77 -21.75 -7.60
CA ILE A 22 -21.05 -20.43 -7.02
C ILE A 22 -19.77 -19.82 -6.43
N ILE A 23 -18.99 -20.59 -5.65
CA ILE A 23 -17.72 -20.12 -5.09
C ILE A 23 -16.74 -19.71 -6.18
N ALA A 24 -16.66 -20.44 -7.29
CA ALA A 24 -15.79 -20.11 -8.41
C ALA A 24 -16.14 -18.74 -9.03
N ILE A 25 -17.43 -18.46 -9.25
CA ILE A 25 -17.91 -17.17 -9.76
C ILE A 25 -17.59 -16.04 -8.78
N LEU A 26 -17.87 -16.24 -7.49
CA LEU A 26 -17.59 -15.24 -6.45
C LEU A 26 -16.09 -14.97 -6.34
N ALA A 27 -15.25 -16.00 -6.34
CA ALA A 27 -13.80 -15.86 -6.26
C ALA A 27 -13.22 -15.10 -7.47
N ALA A 28 -13.74 -15.34 -8.67
CA ALA A 28 -13.30 -14.66 -9.89
C ALA A 28 -13.48 -13.12 -9.82
N ILE A 29 -14.53 -12.65 -9.13
CA ILE A 29 -14.80 -11.22 -8.94
C ILE A 29 -14.11 -10.69 -7.67
N ALA A 30 -14.17 -11.44 -6.57
CA ALA A 30 -13.69 -10.99 -5.27
C ALA A 30 -12.16 -10.84 -5.22
N VAL A 31 -11.40 -11.76 -5.84
CA VAL A 31 -9.94 -11.73 -5.81
C VAL A 31 -9.36 -10.45 -6.43
N PRO A 32 -9.69 -10.04 -7.67
CA PRO A 32 -9.13 -8.80 -8.24
C PRO A 32 -9.52 -7.56 -7.44
N ILE A 33 -10.75 -7.48 -6.93
CA ILE A 33 -11.21 -6.37 -6.08
C ILE A 33 -10.40 -6.30 -4.78
N TYR A 34 -10.20 -7.45 -4.13
CA TYR A 34 -9.41 -7.52 -2.91
C TYR A 34 -7.96 -7.10 -3.16
N LEU A 35 -7.34 -7.56 -4.26
CA LEU A 35 -5.98 -7.17 -4.62
C LEU A 35 -5.89 -5.66 -4.84
N HIS A 36 -6.82 -5.06 -5.59
CA HIS A 36 -6.85 -3.62 -5.80
C HIS A 36 -7.02 -2.83 -4.49
N TYR A 37 -7.89 -3.27 -3.59
CA TYR A 37 -8.06 -2.65 -2.27
C TYR A 37 -6.76 -2.68 -1.46
N VAL A 38 -6.06 -3.82 -1.47
CA VAL A 38 -4.77 -3.96 -0.81
C VAL A 38 -3.72 -3.05 -1.45
N GLU A 39 -3.73 -2.89 -2.78
CA GLU A 39 -2.84 -1.96 -3.47
C GLU A 39 -3.07 -0.50 -3.06
N GLN A 40 -4.33 -0.06 -3.01
CA GLN A 40 -4.69 1.28 -2.53
C GLN A 40 -4.30 1.51 -1.07
N ALA A 41 -4.50 0.53 -0.20
CA ALA A 41 -4.12 0.62 1.21
C ALA A 41 -2.61 0.83 1.37
N ARG A 42 -1.80 0.07 0.61
CA ARG A 42 -0.34 0.21 0.56
C ARG A 42 0.09 1.56 -0.03
N ALA A 43 -0.60 2.06 -1.05
CA ALA A 43 -0.35 3.39 -1.57
C ALA A 43 -0.65 4.46 -0.52
N SER A 44 -1.71 4.31 0.28
CA SER A 44 -2.02 5.20 1.40
C SER A 44 -0.95 5.20 2.48
N GLU A 45 -0.39 4.05 2.83
CA GLU A 45 0.76 3.93 3.74
C GLU A 45 1.96 4.75 3.23
N ALA A 46 2.28 4.63 1.94
CA ALA A 46 3.34 5.43 1.31
C ALA A 46 3.02 6.93 1.31
N LYS A 47 1.76 7.33 1.07
CA LYS A 47 1.33 8.73 1.10
C LYS A 47 1.50 9.35 2.48
N GLU A 48 1.11 8.64 3.52
CA GLU A 48 1.28 9.07 4.91
C GLU A 48 2.76 9.27 5.24
N ALA A 49 3.59 8.29 4.88
CA ALA A 49 5.03 8.37 5.07
C ALA A 49 5.68 9.53 4.28
N ILE A 50 5.26 9.76 3.03
CA ILE A 50 5.68 10.93 2.24
C ILE A 50 5.24 12.24 2.93
N GLY A 51 4.06 12.27 3.54
CA GLY A 51 3.59 13.40 4.35
C GLY A 51 4.52 13.70 5.53
N ALA A 52 4.96 12.66 6.25
CA ALA A 52 5.93 12.79 7.34
C ALA A 52 7.30 13.30 6.82
N VAL A 53 7.79 12.75 5.70
CA VAL A 53 9.00 13.19 5.01
C VAL A 53 8.90 14.66 4.61
N TRP A 54 7.77 15.09 4.04
CA TRP A 54 7.54 16.49 3.67
C TRP A 54 7.49 17.41 4.88
N GLY A 55 6.83 17.01 5.96
CA GLY A 55 6.80 17.73 7.23
C GLY A 55 8.20 17.94 7.78
N ALA A 56 8.99 16.87 7.85
CA ALA A 56 10.37 16.91 8.33
C ALA A 56 11.28 17.76 7.41
N ALA A 57 11.03 17.75 6.11
CA ALA A 57 11.77 18.58 5.16
C ALA A 57 11.54 20.08 5.38
N LYS A 58 10.29 20.48 5.63
CA LYS A 58 9.96 21.86 6.00
C LYS A 58 10.63 22.28 7.31
N VAL A 59 10.65 21.41 8.32
CA VAL A 59 11.34 21.68 9.58
C VAL A 59 12.85 21.84 9.37
N HIS A 60 13.46 21.00 8.53
CA HIS A 60 14.88 21.10 8.20
C HIS A 60 15.19 22.44 7.51
N HIS A 61 14.38 22.83 6.51
CA HIS A 61 14.53 24.10 5.81
C HIS A 61 14.36 25.30 6.76
N ALA A 62 13.37 25.26 7.66
CA ALA A 62 13.16 26.32 8.65
C ALA A 62 14.35 26.50 9.61
N LYS A 63 15.10 25.42 9.90
CA LYS A 63 16.26 25.45 10.81
C LYS A 63 17.59 25.79 10.11
N THR A 64 17.77 25.36 8.86
CA THR A 64 19.07 25.42 8.16
C THR A 64 19.09 26.41 7.00
N GLY A 65 17.92 26.87 6.53
CA GLY A 65 17.79 27.69 5.33
C GLY A 65 17.98 26.91 4.01
N THR A 66 18.23 25.59 4.08
CA THR A 66 18.47 24.74 2.90
C THR A 66 17.48 23.58 2.85
N TRP A 67 17.05 23.18 1.66
CA TRP A 67 16.18 22.01 1.50
C TRP A 67 17.00 20.72 1.60
N PRO A 68 16.50 19.69 2.30
CA PRO A 68 17.20 18.41 2.37
C PRO A 68 17.13 17.69 1.02
N THR A 69 18.23 17.05 0.65
CA THR A 69 18.30 16.19 -0.55
C THR A 69 18.18 14.71 -0.22
N ARG A 70 18.29 14.35 1.07
CA ARG A 70 18.14 12.98 1.55
C ARG A 70 17.44 12.90 2.90
N ILE A 71 16.86 11.73 3.20
CA ILE A 71 16.11 11.53 4.43
C ILE A 71 16.95 11.55 5.70
N GLU A 72 18.23 11.20 5.61
CA GLU A 72 19.13 11.14 6.77
C GLU A 72 19.46 12.54 7.32
N GLN A 73 19.27 13.60 6.51
CA GLN A 73 19.46 14.99 6.95
C GLN A 73 18.31 15.46 7.86
N MET A 74 17.20 14.73 7.90
CA MET A 74 16.01 15.08 8.65
C MET A 74 15.99 14.42 10.02
N LYS A 75 16.60 15.09 11.00
CA LYS A 75 16.69 14.60 12.39
C LYS A 75 15.36 14.31 13.09
N HIS A 76 14.25 14.88 12.61
CA HIS A 76 12.92 14.74 13.22
C HIS A 76 12.00 13.82 12.41
N LEU A 77 12.55 13.09 11.43
CA LEU A 77 11.78 12.12 10.67
C LEU A 77 11.75 10.79 11.44
N GLU A 78 10.61 10.56 12.09
CA GLU A 78 10.28 9.27 12.68
C GLU A 78 9.38 8.51 11.71
N LEU A 79 9.91 7.41 11.19
CA LEU A 79 9.16 6.42 10.42
C LEU A 79 9.30 5.12 11.18
N ASP A 80 8.21 4.39 11.33
CA ASP A 80 8.26 3.06 11.94
C ASP A 80 9.14 2.12 11.11
N GLN A 81 9.64 1.07 11.75
CA GLN A 81 10.59 0.16 11.13
C GLN A 81 9.99 -0.55 9.90
N ILE A 82 8.70 -0.88 9.92
CA ILE A 82 8.03 -1.58 8.82
C ILE A 82 7.99 -0.67 7.59
N THR A 83 7.62 0.59 7.77
CA THR A 83 7.61 1.57 6.67
C THR A 83 9.02 1.78 6.10
N ARG A 84 10.04 1.87 6.95
CA ARG A 84 11.46 1.97 6.51
C ARG A 84 11.91 0.74 5.73
N ASP A 85 11.49 -0.43 6.16
CA ASP A 85 11.84 -1.69 5.50
C ASP A 85 11.11 -1.85 4.17
N ARG A 86 9.87 -1.36 4.05
CA ARG A 86 9.01 -1.49 2.86
C ARG A 86 9.22 -0.39 1.83
N TRP A 87 9.62 0.81 2.23
CA TRP A 87 9.67 1.99 1.37
C TRP A 87 11.01 2.70 1.45
N ASN A 88 11.62 2.91 0.28
CA ASN A 88 12.75 3.80 0.11
C ASN A 88 12.26 5.17 -0.39
N PHE A 89 12.71 6.25 0.24
CA PHE A 89 12.29 7.60 -0.09
C PHE A 89 13.40 8.37 -0.81
N ASN A 90 13.09 8.86 -2.00
CA ASN A 90 13.95 9.74 -2.77
C ASN A 90 13.34 11.15 -2.86
N ILE A 91 14.16 12.17 -2.62
CA ILE A 91 13.76 13.58 -2.67
C ILE A 91 14.37 14.20 -3.93
N VAL A 92 13.52 14.63 -4.85
CA VAL A 92 13.96 15.31 -6.08
C VAL A 92 13.99 16.81 -5.81
N ALA A 93 15.18 17.33 -5.54
CA ALA A 93 15.40 18.77 -5.42
C ALA A 93 15.36 19.47 -6.80
N GLY A 94 14.81 20.68 -6.82
CA GLY A 94 14.88 21.64 -7.92
C GLY A 94 15.55 22.94 -7.45
N GLY A 95 15.80 23.85 -8.39
CA GLY A 95 16.59 25.06 -8.13
C GLY A 95 16.08 26.01 -7.05
N GLN A 96 14.84 25.85 -6.56
CA GLN A 96 14.22 26.69 -5.51
C GLN A 96 13.53 25.87 -4.41
N GLY A 97 13.64 24.53 -4.39
CA GLY A 97 12.89 23.71 -3.45
C GLY A 97 12.87 22.23 -3.77
N ILE A 98 11.97 21.49 -3.14
CA ILE A 98 11.69 20.09 -3.50
C ILE A 98 10.64 20.10 -4.61
N ASN A 99 10.93 19.40 -5.72
CA ASN A 99 9.99 19.23 -6.83
C ASN A 99 9.05 18.05 -6.58
N SER A 100 9.60 16.92 -6.14
CA SER A 100 8.82 15.73 -5.83
C SER A 100 9.47 14.86 -4.75
N ILE A 101 8.63 14.08 -4.08
CA ILE A 101 9.04 13.04 -3.14
C ILE A 101 8.53 11.72 -3.69
N ILE A 102 9.42 10.74 -3.81
CA ILE A 102 9.14 9.45 -4.43
C ILE A 102 9.36 8.38 -3.37
N ALA A 103 8.32 7.62 -3.04
CA ALA A 103 8.44 6.38 -2.27
C ALA A 103 8.49 5.20 -3.24
N THR A 104 9.54 4.38 -3.18
CA THR A 104 9.71 3.17 -3.99
C THR A 104 9.66 1.94 -3.09
N SER A 105 8.83 0.96 -3.44
CA SER A 105 8.71 -0.26 -2.65
C SER A 105 9.96 -1.14 -2.73
N THR A 106 10.30 -1.76 -1.60
CA THR A 106 11.41 -2.71 -1.49
C THR A 106 10.93 -4.15 -1.69
N GLY A 107 11.87 -5.11 -1.71
CA GLY A 107 11.54 -6.54 -1.75
C GLY A 107 10.86 -7.07 -0.48
N LEU A 108 10.84 -6.30 0.61
CA LEU A 108 10.16 -6.66 1.86
C LEU A 108 8.68 -6.28 1.84
N MET A 109 8.24 -5.48 0.87
CA MET A 109 6.84 -5.17 0.69
C MET A 109 6.09 -6.38 0.09
N PRO A 110 4.99 -6.86 0.71
CA PRO A 110 4.24 -8.01 0.20
C PRO A 110 3.61 -7.81 -1.19
N GLY A 111 3.53 -6.56 -1.68
CA GLY A 111 3.06 -6.21 -3.02
C GLY A 111 4.13 -6.24 -4.11
N GLY A 112 5.35 -6.63 -3.76
CA GLY A 112 6.50 -6.62 -4.66
C GLY A 112 7.26 -5.29 -4.67
N ALA A 113 8.51 -5.36 -5.12
CA ALA A 113 9.42 -4.23 -5.22
C ALA A 113 9.14 -3.36 -6.46
N GLY A 114 9.63 -2.12 -6.44
CA GLY A 114 9.64 -1.21 -7.59
C GLY A 114 8.33 -0.46 -7.86
N LYS A 115 7.31 -0.60 -7.00
CA LYS A 115 6.10 0.22 -7.06
C LYS A 115 6.43 1.62 -6.54
N GLN A 116 5.99 2.65 -7.26
CA GLN A 116 6.34 4.03 -6.93
C GLN A 116 5.12 4.88 -6.63
N VAL A 117 5.11 5.54 -5.48
CA VAL A 117 4.15 6.60 -5.15
C VAL A 117 4.89 7.92 -5.19
N ILE A 118 4.39 8.85 -5.99
CA ILE A 118 5.05 10.12 -6.29
C ILE A 118 4.15 11.25 -5.83
N PHE A 119 4.67 12.11 -4.97
CA PHE A 119 4.06 13.39 -4.65
C PHE A 119 4.76 14.51 -5.39
N ASP A 120 4.04 15.21 -6.26
CA ASP A 120 4.52 16.41 -6.93
C ASP A 120 4.18 17.63 -6.07
N VAL A 121 5.22 18.24 -5.48
CA VAL A 121 5.08 19.35 -4.52
C VAL A 121 4.55 20.61 -5.21
N ARG A 122 4.87 20.79 -6.50
CA ARG A 122 4.49 22.00 -7.26
C ARG A 122 3.01 21.99 -7.62
N THR A 123 2.48 20.82 -7.97
CA THR A 123 1.09 20.65 -8.40
C THR A 123 0.18 20.14 -7.30
N GLY A 124 0.73 19.63 -6.19
CA GLY A 124 -0.01 18.98 -5.12
C GLY A 124 -0.65 17.65 -5.53
N LYS A 125 -0.26 17.10 -6.68
CA LYS A 125 -0.85 15.88 -7.25
C LYS A 125 -0.04 14.64 -6.87
N TRP A 126 -0.76 13.57 -6.61
CA TRP A 126 -0.20 12.23 -6.47
C TRP A 126 -0.15 11.54 -7.83
N ARG A 127 0.85 10.66 -8.03
CA ARG A 127 1.01 9.85 -9.24
C ARG A 127 1.60 8.48 -8.89
N GLY A 128 1.32 7.50 -9.74
CA GLY A 128 1.95 6.18 -9.70
C GLY A 128 1.06 5.13 -9.04
N TYR A 129 1.67 4.26 -8.24
CA TYR A 129 1.03 3.10 -7.62
C TYR A 129 -0.17 3.51 -6.75
N GLY A 130 -1.34 2.93 -7.02
CA GLY A 130 -2.60 3.20 -6.32
C GLY A 130 -3.26 4.54 -6.67
N GLU A 131 -2.85 5.18 -7.78
CA GLU A 131 -3.44 6.42 -8.33
C GLU A 131 -4.20 6.17 -9.64
N ASP A 132 -4.68 4.95 -9.87
CA ASP A 132 -5.50 4.61 -11.05
C ASP A 132 -6.86 5.34 -11.05
#